data_AF-A0A212D640-F1
#
_entry.id   AF-A0A212D640-F1
#
_cell.length_a   1.000
_cell.length_b   1.000
_cell.length_c   1.000
_cell.angle_alpha   90.00
_cell.angle_beta   90.00
_cell.angle_gamma   90.00
#
_symmetry.space_group_name_H-M   'P 1'
#
loop_
_entity.id
_entity.type
_entity.pdbx_description
1 polymer ?
#
loop_
_entity_poly.entity_id
_entity_poly.type
_entity_poly.pdbx_seq_one_letter_code
_entity_poly.pdbx_strand_id
1 'polypeptide(L)' 'NFNSQDVVGWYKFRRHSDQIMTFRERLLHKNLQQHLSSRELVFLLLTPSIITESCSTHRLEHALYKPQKG' A
#
# COMPACT_ATOMS: atom_id res chain seq x y z
N ASN A 1 22.30 9.81 -6.48
CA ASN A 1 21.29 9.83 -7.54
C ASN A 1 20.55 8.50 -7.54
N PHE A 2 19.32 8.47 -7.00
CA PHE A 2 18.49 7.28 -7.10
C PHE A 2 17.88 7.23 -8.50
N ASN A 3 18.09 6.12 -9.21
CA ASN A 3 17.44 5.89 -10.49
C ASN A 3 15.98 5.51 -10.20
N SER A 4 15.03 6.18 -10.85
CA SER A 4 13.60 5.85 -10.71
C SER A 4 13.28 4.41 -11.12
N GLN A 5 14.16 3.75 -11.88
CA GLN A 5 14.06 2.35 -12.25
C GLN A 5 14.29 1.39 -11.08
N ASP A 6 14.94 1.82 -9.99
CA ASP A 6 15.20 0.97 -8.82
C ASP A 6 13.98 0.90 -7.86
N VAL A 7 12.92 1.67 -8.15
CA VAL A 7 11.72 1.72 -7.31
C VAL A 7 10.85 0.49 -7.55
N VAL A 8 10.78 -0.38 -6.55
CA VAL A 8 9.96 -1.60 -6.59
C VAL A 8 8.50 -1.38 -6.17
N GLY A 9 8.21 -0.28 -5.45
CA GLY A 9 6.87 -0.03 -4.93
C GLY A 9 6.76 1.20 -4.05
N TRP A 10 5.59 1.35 -3.43
CA TRP A 10 5.31 2.38 -2.43
C TRP A 10 4.43 1.81 -1.31
N TYR A 11 4.33 2.52 -0.18
CA TYR A 11 3.58 2.05 0.97
C TYR A 11 2.70 3.15 1.56
N LYS A 12 1.72 2.73 2.36
CA LYS A 12 0.91 3.66 3.17
C LYS A 12 0.41 3.01 4.45
N PHE A 13 0.43 3.80 5.51
CA PHE A 13 -0.20 3.48 6.79
C PHE A 13 -1.57 4.14 6.89
N ARG A 14 -2.58 3.40 7.35
CA ARG A 14 -3.89 3.92 7.70
C ARG A 14 -4.35 3.30 9.01
N ARG A 15 -4.61 4.13 10.02
CA ARG A 15 -5.11 3.62 11.30
C ARG A 15 -6.59 3.29 11.17
N HIS A 16 -7.02 2.19 11.78
CA HIS A 16 -8.44 1.83 11.93
C HIS A 16 -9.22 1.84 10.61
N SER A 17 -8.66 1.23 9.56
CA SER A 17 -9.30 1.16 8.24
C SER A 17 -9.24 -0.26 7.66
N ASP A 18 -10.15 -0.57 6.74
CA ASP A 18 -10.16 -1.84 6.02
C ASP A 18 -8.88 -2.07 5.20
N GLN A 19 -8.51 -3.34 5.01
CA GLN A 19 -7.42 -3.78 4.11
C GLN A 19 -7.88 -3.83 2.66
N ILE A 20 -8.23 -2.66 2.11
CA ILE A 20 -8.57 -2.47 0.70
C ILE A 20 -8.00 -1.16 0.15
N MET A 21 -7.57 -1.15 -1.11
CA MET A 21 -7.17 0.09 -1.78
C MET A 21 -8.37 1.03 -1.98
N THR A 22 -8.22 2.27 -1.50
CA THR A 22 -9.14 3.37 -1.76
C THR A 22 -9.07 3.82 -3.22
N PHE A 23 -10.07 4.59 -3.66
CA PHE A 23 -10.09 5.18 -5.01
C PHE A 23 -8.83 6.02 -5.29
N ARG A 24 -8.44 6.89 -4.35
CA ARG A 24 -7.27 7.76 -4.51
C ARG A 24 -5.97 6.95 -4.65
N GLU A 25 -5.82 5.88 -3.88
CA GLU A 25 -4.63 5.03 -3.95
C GLU A 25 -4.56 4.27 -5.27
N ARG A 26 -5.70 3.79 -5.80
CA ARG A 26 -5.75 3.16 -7.13
C ARG A 26 -5.34 4.14 -8.23
N LEU A 27 -5.84 5.37 -8.19
CA LEU A 27 -5.48 6.41 -9.15
C LEU A 27 -3.99 6.77 -9.05
N LEU A 28 -3.51 7.00 -7.83
CA LEU A 28 -2.10 7.29 -7.58
C LEU A 28 -1.19 6.14 -8.03
N HIS A 29 -1.55 4.89 -7.75
CA HIS A 29 -0.79 3.72 -8.18
C HIS A 29 -0.60 3.69 -9.70
N LYS A 30 -1.69 3.90 -10.47
CA LYS A 30 -1.65 3.97 -11.93
C LYS A 30 -0.74 5.11 -12.43
N ASN A 31 -0.86 6.29 -11.82
CA ASN A 31 -0.03 7.43 -12.19
C ASN A 31 1.46 7.15 -11.89
N LEU A 32 1.77 6.55 -10.73
CA LEU A 32 3.14 6.18 -10.39
C LEU A 32 3.73 5.13 -11.34
N GLN A 33 2.94 4.11 -11.73
CA GLN A 33 3.37 3.12 -12.72
C GLN A 33 3.77 3.77 -14.05
N GLN A 34 3.01 4.77 -14.51
CA GLN A 34 3.31 5.51 -15.73
C GLN A 34 4.58 6.37 -15.60
N HIS A 35 4.71 7.14 -14.51
CA HIS A 35 5.83 8.06 -14.33
C HIS A 35 7.16 7.34 -14.04
N LEU A 36 7.11 6.20 -13.34
CA LEU A 36 8.28 5.39 -13.02
C LEU A 36 8.60 4.35 -14.11
N SER A 37 7.74 4.21 -15.13
CA SER A 37 7.84 3.15 -16.16
C SER A 37 7.93 1.73 -15.57
N SER A 38 7.38 1.51 -14.37
CA SER A 38 7.45 0.24 -13.63
C SER A 38 6.12 -0.50 -13.72
N ARG A 39 6.09 -1.58 -14.52
CA ARG A 39 4.89 -2.42 -14.71
C ARG A 39 4.62 -3.32 -13.50
N GLU A 40 5.65 -3.64 -12.73
CA GLU A 40 5.59 -4.54 -11.56
C GLU A 40 5.54 -3.78 -10.22
N LEU A 41 5.25 -2.48 -10.25
CA LEU A 41 5.17 -1.64 -9.04
C LEU A 41 4.20 -2.24 -8.03
N VAL A 42 4.66 -2.46 -6.80
CA VAL A 42 3.82 -2.98 -5.71
C VAL A 42 3.32 -1.88 -4.79
N PHE A 43 2.17 -2.09 -4.14
CA PHE A 43 1.66 -1.21 -3.09
C PHE A 43 1.47 -1.98 -1.78
N LEU A 44 2.21 -1.58 -0.74
CA LEU A 44 2.09 -2.15 0.61
C LEU A 44 1.16 -1.29 1.47
N LEU A 45 0.02 -1.85 1.87
CA LEU A 45 -0.92 -1.20 2.78
C LEU A 45 -0.80 -1.79 4.18
N LEU A 46 -0.61 -0.92 5.17
CA LEU A 46 -0.58 -1.30 6.58
C LEU A 46 -1.75 -0.66 7.34
N THR A 47 -2.49 -1.47 8.08
CA THR A 47 -3.67 -1.02 8.84
C THR A 47 -3.56 -1.37 10.32
N PRO A 48 -2.77 -0.60 11.11
CA PRO A 48 -2.76 -0.77 12.55
C PRO A 48 -4.12 -0.47 13.17
N SER A 49 -4.54 -1.30 14.11
CA SER A 49 -5.76 -1.14 14.90
C SER A 49 -5.55 -1.59 16.34
N ILE A 50 -6.43 -1.13 17.22
CA ILE A 50 -6.57 -1.60 18.60
C ILE A 50 -7.70 -2.62 18.59
N ILE A 51 -7.49 -3.81 19.15
CA ILE A 51 -8.48 -4.90 19.11
C ILE A 51 -9.15 -5.18 20.44
N THR A 52 -8.64 -4.59 21.53
CA THR A 52 -9.19 -4.72 22.88
C THR A 52 -9.53 -3.34 23.45
N GLU A 53 -10.63 -3.21 24.16
CA GLU A 53 -11.05 -1.94 24.81
C GLU A 53 -9.98 -1.40 25.78
N SER A 54 -9.29 -2.29 26.49
CA SER A 54 -8.17 -1.98 27.39
C SER A 54 -6.93 -1.43 26.68
N CYS A 55 -6.90 -1.43 25.35
CA CYS A 55 -5.70 -1.12 24.56
C CYS A 55 -4.47 -1.98 24.90
N SER A 56 -4.65 -3.14 25.53
CA SER A 56 -3.53 -4.05 25.86
C SER A 56 -3.06 -4.88 24.67
N THR A 57 -3.91 -5.05 23.65
CA THR A 57 -3.58 -5.81 22.44
C THR A 57 -3.82 -4.97 21.18
N HIS A 58 -2.79 -4.91 20.35
CA HIS A 58 -2.81 -4.21 19.06
C HIS A 58 -2.68 -5.21 17.91
N ARG A 59 -3.24 -4.85 16.75
CA ARG A 59 -3.12 -5.63 15.52
C ARG A 59 -2.50 -4.76 14.42
N LEU A 60 -1.54 -5.32 13.69
CA LEU A 60 -0.98 -4.72 12.49
C LEU A 60 -1.24 -5.65 11.30
N GLU A 61 -2.33 -5.40 10.59
CA GLU A 61 -2.62 -6.09 9.34
C GLU A 61 -1.86 -5.43 8.18
N HIS A 62 -1.42 -6.24 7.23
CA HIS A 62 -0.75 -5.77 6.02
C HIS A 62 -1.17 -6.59 4.80
N ALA A 63 -1.23 -5.93 3.65
CA ALA A 63 -1.47 -6.57 2.36
C ALA A 63 -0.56 -5.95 1.28
N LEU A 64 -0.05 -6.80 0.39
CA LEU A 64 0.75 -6.39 -0.76
C LEU A 64 -0.10 -6.49 -2.03
N TYR A 65 -0.46 -5.34 -2.60
CA TYR A 65 -1.18 -5.26 -3.87
C TYR A 65 -0.19 -5.26 -5.02
N LYS A 66 -0.40 -6.17 -5.96
CA LYS A 66 0.34 -6.27 -7.22
C LYS A 66 -0.61 -6.01 -8.39
N PRO A 67 -0.11 -5.57 -9.55
CA PRO A 67 -0.92 -5.53 -10.76
C PRO A 67 -1.44 -6.95 -11.08
N GLN A 68 -2.75 -7.09 -11.30
CA GLN A 68 -3.29 -8.34 -11.80
C GLN A 68 -2.84 -8.52 -13.24
N LYS A 69 -2.24 -9.67 -13.56
CA LYS A 69 -2.18 -10.15 -14.94
C LYS A 69 -3.64 -10.42 -15.32
N GLY A 70 -4.13 -9.69 -16.31
CA GLY A 70 -5.48 -9.88 -16.85
C GLY A 70 -5.72 -11.30 -17.30
#